data_AF-A0A3P7JN27-F1
#
_entry.id   AF-A0A3P7JN27-F1
#
_cell.length_a   1.000
_cell.length_b   1.000
_cell.length_c   1.000
_cell.angle_alpha   90.00
_cell.angle_beta   90.00
_cell.angle_gamma   90.00
#
_symmetry.space_group_name_H-M   'P 1'
#
loop_
_entity.id
_entity.type
_entity.pdbx_description
1 polymer ?
#
loop_
_entity_poly.entity_id
_entity_poly.type
_entity_poly.pdbx_seq_one_letter_code
_entity_poly.pdbx_strand_id
1 'polypeptide(L)'
;MFRSDDELDYEDGLCDNCGEECRTLQPIDEVKLCYVCRMYYKLMRKHRPCNYTAAINEFRQRKTRKCPEDMQDIAHDFVEMAKFVDENECENEGVQVVQSPKTKCNEETKSVMRELTRVRSRAIRLECTLKAQRAEGLMNGLDSYRHLVSKEDRRDEDGSSRRDRIRGSHTWTEEERMIAFHLLLFKGLLRYGRDFDAVAEVLGTKTPDKVKSFYTEMKEDIDKLLEKEVQADEELVNSFDVEKELSAETTKAVEIVNLD
;
A
#
# COMPACT_ATOMS: atom_id res chain seq x y z
N MET A 1 -62.15 43.99 51.52
CA MET A 1 -62.05 42.64 50.93
C MET A 1 -60.59 42.46 50.51
N PHE A 2 -59.81 41.82 51.37
CA PHE A 2 -58.40 41.53 51.11
C PHE A 2 -58.34 40.38 50.10
N ARG A 3 -57.72 40.60 48.93
CA ARG A 3 -57.35 39.51 48.02
C ARG A 3 -56.01 38.97 48.48
N SER A 4 -56.05 37.70 48.81
CA SER A 4 -54.97 36.84 49.29
C SER A 4 -53.71 36.94 48.44
N ASP A 5 -52.57 36.88 49.13
CA ASP A 5 -51.24 36.64 48.57
C ASP A 5 -51.27 35.39 47.69
N ASP A 6 -51.01 35.57 46.39
CA ASP A 6 -50.68 34.49 45.48
C ASP A 6 -49.27 33.99 45.82
N GLU A 7 -49.17 32.75 46.25
CA GLU A 7 -47.94 31.98 46.41
C GLU A 7 -47.28 31.84 45.03
N LEU A 8 -46.36 32.76 44.71
CA LEU A 8 -45.67 32.79 43.42
C LEU A 8 -44.52 31.78 43.44
N ASP A 9 -44.67 30.67 42.69
CA ASP A 9 -43.59 29.74 42.40
C ASP A 9 -42.45 30.47 41.67
N TYR A 10 -41.40 30.81 42.43
CA TYR A 10 -40.20 31.43 41.90
C TYR A 10 -39.27 30.34 41.36
N GLU A 11 -39.12 30.28 40.04
CA GLU A 11 -38.12 29.43 39.40
C GLU A 11 -36.84 30.22 39.09
N ASP A 12 -35.70 29.56 39.32
CA ASP A 12 -34.38 30.02 38.90
C ASP A 12 -34.17 29.72 37.41
N GLY A 13 -33.67 30.69 36.65
CA GLY A 13 -33.42 30.46 35.23
C GLY A 13 -33.13 31.73 34.42
N LEU A 14 -33.22 31.59 33.10
CA LEU A 14 -33.05 32.71 32.18
C LEU A 14 -34.37 33.44 31.96
N CYS A 15 -34.33 34.78 32.02
CA CYS A 15 -35.49 35.59 31.67
C CYS A 15 -35.85 35.45 30.18
N ASP A 16 -37.12 35.13 29.88
CA ASP A 16 -37.61 34.94 28.51
C ASP A 16 -37.60 36.23 27.67
N ASN A 17 -37.48 37.41 28.30
CA ASN A 17 -37.40 38.68 27.58
C ASN A 17 -35.97 39.22 27.44
N CYS A 18 -35.15 39.26 28.50
CA CYS A 18 -33.80 39.84 28.44
C CYS A 18 -32.66 38.82 28.37
N GLY A 19 -32.93 37.53 28.64
CA GLY A 19 -31.92 36.47 28.59
C GLY A 19 -30.89 36.52 29.73
N GLU A 20 -31.08 37.41 30.72
CA GLU A 20 -30.24 37.45 31.92
C GLU A 20 -30.63 36.31 32.87
N GLU A 21 -29.62 35.69 33.48
CA GLU A 21 -29.79 34.68 34.52
C GLU A 21 -30.26 35.35 35.81
N CYS A 22 -31.41 34.89 36.31
CA CYS A 22 -32.09 35.47 37.45
C CYS A 22 -32.46 34.38 38.45
N ARG A 23 -32.25 34.66 39.74
CA ARG A 23 -32.62 33.79 40.87
C ARG A 23 -34.11 33.80 41.21
N THR A 24 -34.89 34.54 40.43
CA THR A 24 -36.29 34.78 40.72
C THR A 24 -36.96 35.23 39.44
N LEU A 25 -37.57 34.28 38.74
CA LEU A 25 -38.42 34.57 37.59
C LEU A 25 -39.87 34.70 38.04
N GLN A 26 -40.58 35.60 37.37
CA GLN A 26 -41.95 35.94 37.67
C GLN A 26 -42.81 35.55 36.46
N PRO A 27 -43.72 34.58 36.60
CA PRO A 27 -44.57 34.16 35.51
C PRO A 27 -45.56 35.27 35.15
N ILE A 28 -45.71 35.51 33.86
CA ILE A 28 -46.80 36.29 33.26
C ILE A 28 -47.29 35.49 32.06
N ASP A 29 -48.52 34.99 32.13
CA ASP A 29 -49.09 34.09 31.12
C ASP A 29 -48.15 32.88 30.87
N GLU A 30 -47.59 32.74 29.67
CA GLU A 30 -46.69 31.65 29.27
C GLU A 30 -45.20 32.00 29.38
N VAL A 31 -44.84 33.23 29.79
CA VAL A 31 -43.44 33.70 29.83
C VAL A 31 -42.94 33.96 31.25
N LYS A 32 -41.68 33.58 31.50
CA LYS A 32 -40.98 33.78 32.77
C LYS A 32 -40.05 34.98 32.67
N LEU A 33 -40.40 36.06 33.36
CA LEU A 33 -39.67 37.33 33.27
C LEU A 33 -38.89 37.66 34.54
N CYS A 34 -37.72 38.26 34.42
CA CYS A 34 -37.05 38.89 35.56
C CYS A 34 -37.89 40.06 36.08
N TYR A 35 -37.66 40.46 37.33
CA TYR A 35 -38.38 41.56 37.97
C TYR A 35 -38.42 42.83 37.11
N VAL A 36 -37.29 43.22 36.53
CA VAL A 36 -37.18 44.43 35.70
C VAL A 36 -38.05 44.35 34.45
N CYS A 37 -38.02 43.19 33.75
CA CYS A 37 -38.84 42.97 32.56
C CYS A 37 -40.34 42.90 32.90
N ARG A 38 -40.70 42.29 34.04
CA ARG A 38 -42.09 42.27 34.51
C ARG A 38 -42.60 43.65 34.90
N MET A 39 -41.80 44.47 35.60
CA MET A 39 -42.20 45.84 35.94
C MET A 39 -42.43 46.69 34.70
N TYR A 40 -41.55 46.57 33.70
CA TYR A 40 -41.74 47.25 32.42
C TYR A 40 -43.04 46.81 31.73
N TYR A 41 -43.29 45.49 31.66
CA TYR A 41 -44.52 44.95 31.06
C TYR A 41 -45.78 45.43 31.78
N LYS A 42 -45.76 45.50 33.12
CA LYS A 42 -46.89 46.02 33.90
C LYS A 42 -47.18 47.50 33.60
N LEU A 43 -46.14 48.31 33.46
CA LEU A 43 -46.26 49.76 33.21
C LEU A 43 -46.65 50.08 31.77
N MET A 44 -46.00 49.43 30.81
CA MET A 44 -46.08 49.80 29.38
C MET A 44 -46.98 48.87 28.56
N ARG A 45 -47.42 47.75 29.15
CA ARG A 45 -48.19 46.68 28.48
C ARG A 45 -47.50 46.14 27.21
N LYS A 46 -46.18 46.24 27.16
CA LYS A 46 -45.31 45.76 26.08
C LYS A 46 -44.01 45.21 26.67
N HIS A 47 -43.36 44.28 25.97
CA HIS A 47 -42.06 43.77 26.38
C HIS A 47 -40.98 44.85 26.33
N ARG A 48 -40.05 44.81 27.30
CA ARG A 48 -38.93 45.75 27.36
C ARG A 48 -38.08 45.56 26.10
N PRO A 49 -37.74 46.63 25.35
CA PRO A 49 -36.77 46.53 24.27
C PRO A 49 -35.41 46.12 24.84
N CYS A 50 -34.98 44.90 24.52
CA CYS A 50 -33.67 44.37 24.91
C CYS A 50 -33.02 43.67 23.74
N ASN A 51 -31.68 43.61 23.75
CA ASN A 51 -30.85 42.99 22.70
C ASN A 51 -30.87 41.44 22.75
N TYR A 52 -32.01 40.89 23.16
CA TYR A 52 -32.25 39.50 23.53
C TYR A 52 -31.91 38.51 22.43
N THR A 53 -32.31 38.82 21.19
CA THR A 53 -32.07 37.95 20.04
C THR A 53 -30.59 37.78 19.73
N ALA A 54 -29.76 38.80 19.95
CA ALA A 54 -28.31 38.70 19.75
C ALA A 54 -27.66 37.83 20.85
N ALA A 55 -27.97 38.11 22.12
CA ALA A 55 -27.35 37.42 23.26
C ALA A 55 -27.75 35.93 23.36
N ILE A 56 -29.02 35.60 23.11
CA ILE A 56 -29.48 34.21 23.15
C ILE A 56 -28.99 33.41 21.94
N ASN A 57 -28.97 34.00 20.74
CA ASN A 57 -28.42 33.31 19.57
C ASN A 57 -26.95 32.97 19.77
N GLU A 58 -26.17 33.87 20.35
CA GLU A 58 -24.76 33.62 20.64
C GLU A 58 -24.59 32.50 21.69
N PHE A 59 -25.37 32.52 22.77
CA PHE A 59 -25.30 31.50 23.83
C PHE A 59 -25.75 30.11 23.35
N ARG A 60 -26.85 30.04 22.57
CA ARG A 60 -27.32 28.78 21.97
C ARG A 60 -26.31 28.22 20.97
N GLN A 61 -25.67 29.08 20.17
CA GLN A 61 -24.61 28.65 19.25
C GLN A 61 -23.41 28.09 19.99
N ARG A 62 -22.96 28.70 21.09
CA ARG A 62 -21.82 28.20 21.90
C ARG A 62 -22.07 26.80 22.46
N LYS A 63 -23.28 26.49 22.93
CA LYS A 63 -23.63 25.13 23.42
C LYS A 63 -23.67 24.05 22.35
N THR A 64 -23.74 24.42 21.06
CA THR A 64 -23.92 23.47 19.95
C THR A 64 -22.65 23.27 19.13
N ARG A 65 -21.60 24.06 19.36
CA ARG A 65 -20.33 23.93 18.63
C ARG A 65 -19.60 22.67 19.08
N LYS A 66 -19.68 21.64 18.25
CA LYS A 66 -18.87 20.42 18.38
C LYS A 66 -17.54 20.62 17.66
N CYS A 67 -16.49 19.94 18.13
CA CYS A 67 -15.24 19.85 17.38
C CYS A 67 -15.52 19.17 16.03
N PRO A 68 -15.05 19.73 14.89
CA PRO A 68 -15.06 19.03 13.62
C PRO A 68 -14.42 17.65 13.73
N GLU A 69 -14.96 16.66 13.02
CA GLU A 69 -14.55 15.26 13.13
C GLU A 69 -13.07 15.05 12.78
N ASP A 70 -12.56 15.77 11.78
CA ASP A 70 -11.17 15.79 11.34
C ASP A 70 -10.20 16.46 12.33
N MET A 71 -10.73 17.19 13.32
CA MET A 71 -9.95 17.90 14.33
C MET A 71 -10.01 17.24 15.71
N GLN A 72 -10.77 16.15 15.86
CA GLN A 72 -10.93 15.48 17.16
C GLN A 72 -9.60 14.94 17.69
N ASP A 73 -8.83 14.27 16.83
CA ASP A 73 -7.52 13.70 17.22
C ASP A 73 -6.54 14.79 17.65
N ILE A 74 -6.47 15.89 16.89
CA ILE A 74 -5.64 17.06 17.24
C ILE A 74 -6.07 17.66 18.58
N ALA A 75 -7.38 17.76 18.82
CA ALA A 75 -7.92 18.30 20.07
C ALA A 75 -7.63 17.38 21.27
N HIS A 76 -7.66 16.06 21.07
CA HIS A 76 -7.31 15.07 22.09
C HIS A 76 -5.83 15.14 22.47
N ASP A 77 -4.95 15.27 21.47
CA ASP A 77 -3.50 15.26 21.68
C ASP A 77 -2.93 16.63 22.05
N PHE A 78 -3.72 17.71 21.91
CA PHE A 78 -3.28 19.09 22.13
C PHE A 78 -2.57 19.29 23.47
N VAL A 79 -3.17 18.78 24.56
CA VAL A 79 -2.63 18.95 25.91
C VAL A 79 -1.27 18.28 26.05
N GLU A 80 -1.08 17.11 25.42
CA GLU A 80 0.19 16.40 25.45
C GLU A 80 1.24 17.09 24.57
N MET A 81 0.85 17.51 23.37
CA MET A 81 1.73 18.13 22.39
C MET A 81 2.18 19.55 22.81
N ALA A 82 1.37 20.23 23.62
CA ALA A 82 1.69 21.54 24.18
C ALA A 82 2.61 21.48 25.40
N LYS A 83 2.90 20.30 25.97
CA LYS A 83 3.84 20.17 27.10
C LYS A 83 5.24 20.60 26.66
N PHE A 84 5.91 21.32 27.53
CA PHE A 84 7.33 21.61 27.36
C PHE A 84 8.15 20.35 27.60
N VAL A 85 9.19 20.18 26.80
CA VAL A 85 10.17 19.11 26.95
C VAL A 85 11.28 19.67 27.84
N ASP A 86 11.60 18.94 28.91
CA ASP A 86 12.72 19.31 29.78
C ASP A 86 14.02 19.23 28.98
N GLU A 87 14.84 20.28 29.07
CA GLU A 87 16.16 20.30 28.45
C GLU A 87 17.05 19.29 29.18
N ASN A 88 17.48 18.23 28.48
CA ASN A 88 18.68 17.52 28.91
C ASN A 88 19.83 18.51 28.80
N GLU A 89 20.46 18.85 29.93
CA GLU A 89 21.71 19.58 30.01
C GLU A 89 22.75 18.82 29.17
N CYS A 90 22.88 19.20 27.91
CA CYS A 90 24.03 18.81 27.12
C CYS A 90 25.15 19.72 27.59
N GLU A 91 25.95 19.20 28.53
CA GLU A 91 27.26 19.75 28.92
C GLU A 91 28.15 19.86 27.68
N ASN A 92 27.93 20.89 26.86
CA ASN A 92 28.94 21.36 25.93
C ASN A 92 29.77 22.37 26.70
N GLU A 93 30.94 21.92 27.14
CA GLU A 93 31.94 22.75 27.80
C GLU A 93 32.16 24.05 27.02
N GLY A 94 31.77 25.19 27.61
CA GLY A 94 32.25 26.52 27.24
C GLY A 94 31.28 27.47 26.54
N VAL A 95 30.08 27.06 26.10
CA VAL A 95 29.10 28.00 25.51
C VAL A 95 27.71 27.75 26.11
N GLN A 96 27.28 28.67 26.98
CA GLN A 96 25.93 28.67 27.52
C GLN A 96 24.95 29.21 26.47
N VAL A 97 24.43 28.31 25.64
CA VAL A 97 23.35 28.63 24.70
C VAL A 97 22.03 28.58 25.47
N VAL A 98 21.49 29.73 25.85
CA VAL A 98 20.13 29.82 26.42
C VAL A 98 19.14 29.47 25.31
N GLN A 99 18.58 28.27 25.35
CA GLN A 99 17.52 27.87 24.44
C GLN A 99 16.16 28.25 25.03
N SER A 100 15.23 28.61 24.16
CA SER A 100 13.84 28.85 24.56
C SER A 100 13.18 27.49 24.85
N PRO A 101 12.35 27.37 25.90
CA PRO A 101 11.62 26.15 26.19
C PRO A 101 10.85 25.65 24.96
N LYS A 102 11.09 24.41 24.56
CA LYS A 102 10.46 23.81 23.37
C LYS A 102 9.33 22.90 23.79
N THR A 103 8.22 22.96 23.05
CA THR A 103 7.12 22.03 23.23
C THR A 103 7.40 20.70 22.55
N LYS A 104 6.70 19.64 22.98
CA LYS A 104 6.73 18.32 22.34
C LYS A 104 6.39 18.42 20.85
N CYS A 105 5.40 19.25 20.50
CA CYS A 105 5.04 19.55 19.11
C CYS A 105 6.24 20.02 18.26
N ASN A 106 7.08 20.90 18.80
CA ASN A 106 8.24 21.43 18.08
C ASN A 106 9.30 20.35 17.82
N GLU A 107 9.55 19.47 18.79
CA GLU A 107 10.53 18.39 18.64
C GLU A 107 10.03 17.30 17.69
N GLU A 108 8.75 16.92 17.78
CA GLU A 108 8.14 16.00 16.82
C GLU A 108 8.15 16.56 15.39
N THR A 109 7.82 17.84 15.22
CA THR A 109 7.90 18.51 13.91
C THR A 109 9.32 18.41 13.34
N LYS A 110 10.36 18.65 14.14
CA LYS A 110 11.76 18.47 13.70
C LYS A 110 12.11 17.03 13.39
N SER A 111 11.58 16.07 14.16
CA SER A 111 11.78 14.65 13.90
C SER A 111 11.21 14.26 12.53
N VAL A 112 9.96 14.67 12.27
CA VAL A 112 9.28 14.44 10.98
C VAL A 112 10.00 15.12 9.83
N MET A 113 10.49 16.37 10.00
CA MET A 113 11.29 17.05 8.96
C MET A 113 12.59 16.30 8.63
N ARG A 114 13.25 15.71 9.64
CA ARG A 114 14.45 14.88 9.43
C ARG A 114 14.10 13.61 8.65
N GLU A 115 13.02 12.92 9.01
CA GLU A 115 12.56 11.73 8.28
C GLU A 115 12.14 12.06 6.84
N LEU A 116 11.41 13.15 6.63
CA LEU A 116 11.05 13.63 5.29
C LEU A 116 12.30 13.82 4.42
N THR A 117 13.34 14.41 4.98
CA THR A 117 14.63 14.59 4.28
C THR A 117 15.26 13.25 3.94
N ARG A 118 15.30 12.29 4.88
CA ARG A 118 15.82 10.93 4.64
C ARG A 118 15.06 10.20 3.53
N VAL A 119 13.73 10.28 3.54
CA VAL A 119 12.87 9.64 2.52
C VAL A 119 13.08 10.28 1.15
N ARG A 120 13.13 11.62 1.06
CA ARG A 120 13.43 12.33 -0.19
C ARG A 120 14.78 11.90 -0.77
N SER A 121 15.83 11.84 0.04
CA SER A 121 17.14 11.39 -0.42
C SER A 121 17.14 9.93 -0.89
N ARG A 122 16.38 9.04 -0.22
CA ARG A 122 16.22 7.64 -0.65
C ARG A 122 15.52 7.55 -2.01
N ALA A 123 14.44 8.32 -2.20
CA ALA A 123 13.69 8.35 -3.44
C ALA A 123 14.56 8.83 -4.62
N ILE A 124 15.33 9.89 -4.42
CA ILE A 124 16.26 10.40 -5.45
C ILE A 124 17.31 9.36 -5.83
N ARG A 125 17.92 8.67 -4.85
CA ARG A 125 18.90 7.61 -5.13
C ARG A 125 18.28 6.47 -5.94
N LEU A 126 17.08 6.04 -5.55
CA LEU A 126 16.35 4.99 -6.28
C LEU A 126 16.06 5.42 -7.72
N GLU A 127 15.60 6.66 -7.92
CA GLU A 127 15.35 7.20 -9.25
C GLU A 127 16.62 7.21 -10.11
N CYS A 128 17.76 7.64 -9.56
CA CYS A 128 19.05 7.59 -10.25
C CYS A 128 19.44 6.16 -10.62
N THR A 129 19.29 5.20 -9.70
CA THR A 129 19.58 3.79 -9.97
C THR A 129 18.69 3.23 -11.09
N LEU A 130 17.39 3.51 -11.08
CA LEU A 130 16.47 3.04 -12.12
C LEU A 130 16.77 3.67 -13.48
N LYS A 131 17.18 4.94 -13.52
CA LYS A 131 17.62 5.60 -14.75
C LYS A 131 18.90 4.97 -15.29
N ALA A 132 19.87 4.68 -14.43
CA ALA A 132 21.10 3.98 -14.82
C ALA A 132 20.80 2.59 -15.39
N GLN A 133 19.99 1.78 -14.71
CA GLN A 133 19.57 0.46 -15.21
C GLN A 133 18.88 0.52 -16.58
N ARG A 134 18.03 1.54 -16.80
CA ARG A 134 17.42 1.74 -18.12
C ARG A 134 18.46 2.05 -19.19
N ALA A 135 19.40 2.94 -18.90
CA ALA A 135 20.46 3.33 -19.82
C ALA A 135 21.43 2.19 -20.12
N GLU A 136 21.74 1.34 -19.14
CA GLU A 136 22.79 0.31 -19.23
C GLU A 136 22.36 -1.00 -19.91
N GLY A 137 21.07 -1.28 -20.10
CA GLY A 137 20.69 -2.56 -20.72
C GLY A 137 19.26 -2.74 -21.20
N LEU A 138 18.34 -1.82 -20.92
CA LEU A 138 16.94 -1.93 -21.32
C LEU A 138 16.54 -1.02 -22.49
N MET A 139 17.42 -0.12 -22.95
CA MET A 139 17.05 0.85 -23.98
C MET A 139 16.69 0.22 -25.33
N ASN A 140 17.38 -0.85 -25.73
CA ASN A 140 17.12 -1.55 -26.98
C ASN A 140 16.20 -2.78 -26.80
N GLY A 141 15.67 -2.97 -25.59
CA GLY A 141 14.77 -4.07 -25.23
C GLY A 141 15.29 -5.43 -25.69
N LEU A 142 14.40 -6.22 -26.29
CA LEU A 142 14.70 -7.51 -26.91
C LEU A 142 14.76 -7.43 -28.45
N ASP A 143 14.77 -6.22 -29.03
CA ASP A 143 14.75 -6.06 -30.49
C ASP A 143 16.01 -6.65 -31.14
N SER A 144 17.13 -6.65 -30.42
CA SER A 144 18.35 -7.34 -30.84
C SER A 144 18.18 -8.86 -30.94
N TYR A 145 17.23 -9.47 -30.26
CA TYR A 145 16.94 -10.92 -30.32
C TYR A 145 15.79 -11.26 -31.27
N ARG A 146 15.02 -10.26 -31.70
CA ARG A 146 13.88 -10.43 -32.61
C ARG A 146 14.26 -11.07 -33.95
N HIS A 147 15.47 -10.81 -34.43
CA HIS A 147 15.98 -11.41 -35.66
C HIS A 147 16.20 -12.93 -35.57
N LEU A 148 16.37 -13.48 -34.37
CA LEU A 148 16.47 -14.93 -34.15
C LEU A 148 15.13 -15.62 -34.39
N VAL A 149 14.01 -14.93 -34.12
CA VAL A 149 12.65 -15.41 -34.39
C VAL A 149 12.29 -15.20 -35.85
N SER A 150 12.64 -14.04 -36.43
CA SER A 150 12.30 -13.72 -37.84
C SER A 150 13.14 -14.43 -38.90
N LYS A 151 14.22 -15.13 -38.53
CA LYS A 151 14.97 -15.96 -39.49
C LYS A 151 14.20 -17.20 -39.92
N GLU A 152 13.21 -17.63 -39.13
CA GLU A 152 12.23 -18.65 -39.55
C GLU A 152 11.32 -18.08 -40.66
N ASP A 153 10.78 -16.86 -40.47
CA ASP A 153 9.85 -16.21 -41.41
C ASP A 153 10.48 -15.80 -42.75
N ARG A 154 11.77 -15.48 -42.79
CA ARG A 154 12.43 -15.00 -44.03
C ARG A 154 12.86 -16.10 -44.99
N ARG A 155 12.69 -17.38 -44.64
CA ARG A 155 12.81 -18.45 -45.65
C ARG A 155 11.63 -18.48 -46.63
N ASP A 156 10.58 -17.68 -46.38
CA ASP A 156 9.36 -17.65 -47.18
C ASP A 156 9.25 -16.44 -48.15
N GLU A 157 10.24 -15.54 -48.20
CA GLU A 157 10.17 -14.30 -49.00
C GLU A 157 10.80 -14.39 -50.40
N ASP A 158 11.39 -15.52 -50.78
CA ASP A 158 11.76 -15.78 -52.19
C ASP A 158 10.83 -16.83 -52.79
N GLY A 159 9.65 -16.36 -53.19
CA GLY A 159 8.88 -16.95 -54.29
C GLY A 159 8.32 -18.35 -54.07
N SER A 160 7.35 -18.53 -53.16
CA SER A 160 6.33 -19.55 -53.37
C SER A 160 5.02 -19.24 -52.66
N SER A 161 3.99 -18.96 -53.48
CA SER A 161 2.56 -19.21 -53.26
C SER A 161 2.04 -19.19 -51.81
N ARG A 162 1.12 -18.25 -51.56
CA ARG A 162 0.18 -18.13 -50.43
C ARG A 162 -0.64 -19.42 -50.15
N ARG A 163 0.02 -20.52 -49.76
CA ARG A 163 -0.58 -21.83 -49.49
C ARG A 163 0.02 -22.55 -48.28
N ASP A 164 0.71 -21.86 -47.37
CA ASP A 164 1.21 -22.49 -46.14
C ASP A 164 0.68 -21.84 -44.86
N ARG A 165 -0.64 -21.57 -44.83
CA ARG A 165 -1.35 -21.79 -43.56
C ARG A 165 -1.27 -23.29 -43.31
N ILE A 166 -0.30 -23.70 -42.48
CA ILE A 166 -0.17 -25.01 -41.82
C ILE A 166 -0.89 -26.08 -42.63
N ARG A 167 -0.22 -26.65 -43.62
CA ARG A 167 -0.72 -27.88 -44.25
C ARG A 167 -0.59 -28.99 -43.22
N GLY A 168 -1.50 -29.01 -42.25
CA GLY A 168 -1.49 -29.90 -41.11
C GLY A 168 -1.48 -31.33 -41.62
N SER A 169 -0.31 -31.93 -41.66
CA SER A 169 -0.16 -33.27 -42.20
C SER A 169 -1.02 -34.21 -41.35
N HIS A 170 -1.87 -34.99 -42.01
CA HIS A 170 -2.71 -35.96 -41.32
C HIS A 170 -1.90 -37.20 -40.93
N THR A 171 -0.80 -37.47 -41.63
CA THR A 171 0.07 -38.61 -41.41
C THR A 171 1.29 -38.19 -40.59
N TRP A 172 1.62 -38.99 -39.59
CA TRP A 172 2.84 -38.83 -38.79
C TRP A 172 4.02 -39.48 -39.51
N THR A 173 5.05 -38.70 -39.84
CA THR A 173 6.32 -39.28 -40.33
C THR A 173 7.13 -39.85 -39.17
N GLU A 174 8.04 -40.78 -39.44
CA GLU A 174 8.90 -41.38 -38.39
C GLU A 174 9.76 -40.32 -37.69
N GLU A 175 10.27 -39.35 -38.45
CA GLU A 175 10.99 -38.19 -37.91
C GLU A 175 10.12 -37.33 -36.99
N GLU A 176 8.88 -37.01 -37.40
CA GLU A 176 7.93 -36.27 -36.55
C GLU A 176 7.57 -37.05 -35.29
N ARG A 177 7.44 -38.39 -35.38
CA ARG A 177 7.17 -39.25 -34.22
C ARG A 177 8.34 -39.24 -33.25
N MET A 178 9.58 -39.36 -33.73
CA MET A 178 10.77 -39.29 -32.88
C MET A 178 10.93 -37.93 -32.21
N ILE A 179 10.71 -36.83 -32.95
CA ILE A 179 10.80 -35.47 -32.40
C ILE A 179 9.69 -35.23 -31.37
N ALA A 180 8.44 -35.59 -31.68
CA ALA A 180 7.33 -35.46 -30.75
C ALA A 180 7.55 -36.31 -29.49
N PHE A 181 8.02 -37.54 -29.66
CA PHE A 181 8.35 -38.44 -28.57
C PHE A 181 9.43 -37.86 -27.66
N HIS A 182 10.55 -37.39 -28.23
CA HIS A 182 11.64 -36.79 -27.48
C HIS A 182 11.20 -35.49 -26.76
N LEU A 183 10.40 -34.64 -27.40
CA LEU A 183 9.90 -33.41 -26.78
C LEU A 183 8.90 -33.70 -25.65
N LEU A 184 7.99 -34.66 -25.83
CA LEU A 184 7.03 -35.06 -24.79
C LEU A 184 7.73 -35.73 -23.60
N LEU A 185 8.72 -36.57 -23.85
CA LEU A 185 9.51 -37.24 -22.81
C LEU A 185 10.41 -36.23 -22.08
N PHE A 186 11.27 -35.50 -22.80
CA PHE A 186 12.31 -34.66 -22.22
C PHE A 186 11.81 -33.29 -21.73
N LYS A 187 10.88 -32.63 -22.44
CA LYS A 187 10.34 -31.31 -22.05
C LYS A 187 9.02 -31.42 -21.30
N GLY A 188 8.11 -32.30 -21.74
CA GLY A 188 6.74 -32.36 -21.24
C GLY A 188 6.53 -33.13 -19.93
N LEU A 189 7.32 -34.16 -19.62
CA LEU A 189 7.18 -34.91 -18.36
C LEU A 189 8.30 -34.67 -17.35
N LEU A 190 9.54 -34.47 -17.81
CA LEU A 190 10.69 -34.29 -16.91
C LEU A 190 10.87 -32.88 -16.35
N ARG A 191 10.43 -31.82 -17.05
CA ARG A 191 10.79 -30.43 -16.66
C ARG A 191 9.68 -29.39 -16.59
N TYR A 192 8.67 -29.42 -17.46
CA TYR A 192 7.73 -28.28 -17.59
C TYR A 192 6.23 -28.61 -17.47
N GLY A 193 5.87 -29.89 -17.31
CA GLY A 193 4.46 -30.30 -17.37
C GLY A 193 3.96 -30.42 -18.82
N ARG A 194 2.76 -30.97 -18.98
CA ARG A 194 2.19 -31.42 -20.26
C ARG A 194 1.82 -30.25 -21.20
N ASP A 195 2.80 -29.50 -21.66
CA ASP A 195 2.64 -28.36 -22.56
C ASP A 195 2.55 -28.81 -24.02
N PHE A 196 1.38 -29.32 -24.40
CA PHE A 196 1.10 -29.77 -25.77
C PHE A 196 1.20 -28.64 -26.80
N ASP A 197 0.96 -27.39 -26.38
CA ASP A 197 1.07 -26.21 -27.23
C ASP A 197 2.52 -25.94 -27.65
N ALA A 198 3.47 -26.02 -26.71
CA ALA A 198 4.89 -25.84 -27.01
C ALA A 198 5.44 -26.95 -27.91
N VAL A 199 4.97 -28.19 -27.73
CA VAL A 199 5.36 -29.31 -28.60
C VAL A 199 4.78 -29.14 -30.01
N ALA A 200 3.53 -28.70 -30.12
CA ALA A 200 2.90 -28.40 -31.41
C ALA A 200 3.60 -27.24 -32.13
N GLU A 201 4.03 -26.21 -31.42
CA GLU A 201 4.79 -25.07 -31.97
C GLU A 201 6.15 -25.51 -32.53
N VAL A 202 6.90 -26.36 -31.80
CA VAL A 202 8.18 -26.90 -32.28
C VAL A 202 8.00 -27.83 -33.47
N LEU A 203 6.91 -28.60 -33.53
CA LEU A 203 6.60 -29.48 -34.65
C LEU A 203 6.13 -28.69 -35.89
N GLY A 204 5.41 -27.58 -35.72
CA GLY A 204 4.87 -26.72 -36.78
C GLY A 204 3.78 -27.35 -37.66
N THR A 205 3.75 -28.68 -37.80
CA THR A 205 2.88 -29.44 -38.72
C THR A 205 1.70 -30.13 -38.05
N LYS A 206 1.68 -30.19 -36.71
CA LYS A 206 0.67 -30.89 -35.91
C LYS A 206 0.03 -29.94 -34.91
N THR A 207 -1.28 -30.03 -34.74
CA THR A 207 -2.02 -29.26 -33.74
C THR A 207 -1.84 -29.87 -32.35
N PRO A 208 -2.02 -29.08 -31.27
CA PRO A 208 -1.95 -29.57 -29.90
C PRO A 208 -2.83 -30.80 -29.64
N ASP A 209 -4.04 -30.84 -30.21
CA ASP A 209 -4.95 -31.99 -30.09
C ASP A 209 -4.42 -33.27 -30.75
N LYS A 210 -3.71 -33.15 -31.88
CA LYS A 210 -3.05 -34.29 -32.54
C LYS A 210 -1.88 -34.79 -31.71
N VAL A 211 -1.10 -33.88 -31.12
CA VAL A 211 0.00 -34.23 -30.19
C VAL A 211 -0.55 -34.92 -28.94
N LYS A 212 -1.68 -34.46 -28.41
CA LYS A 212 -2.37 -35.08 -27.27
C LYS A 212 -2.88 -36.49 -27.57
N SER A 213 -3.41 -36.69 -28.79
CA SER A 213 -3.83 -38.02 -29.26
C SER A 213 -2.63 -38.96 -29.37
N PHE A 214 -1.54 -38.49 -29.98
CA PHE A 214 -0.27 -39.24 -30.06
C PHE A 214 0.32 -39.57 -28.69
N TYR A 215 0.27 -38.63 -27.74
CA TYR A 215 0.70 -38.88 -26.36
C TYR A 215 -0.11 -39.99 -25.69
N THR A 216 -1.43 -40.03 -25.93
CA THR A 216 -2.31 -41.05 -25.35
C THR A 216 -2.00 -42.45 -25.93
N GLU A 217 -1.69 -42.52 -27.23
CA GLU A 217 -1.27 -43.77 -27.90
C GLU A 217 0.09 -44.27 -27.42
N MET A 218 1.06 -43.36 -27.23
CA MET A 218 2.44 -43.69 -26.84
C MET A 218 2.66 -43.65 -25.32
N LYS A 219 1.59 -43.49 -24.53
CA LYS A 219 1.70 -43.21 -23.09
C LYS A 219 2.45 -44.29 -22.34
N GLU A 220 2.15 -45.56 -22.61
CA GLU A 220 2.78 -46.69 -21.92
C GLU A 220 4.28 -46.77 -22.22
N ASP A 221 4.67 -46.49 -23.47
CA ASP A 221 6.09 -46.47 -23.87
C ASP A 221 6.84 -45.28 -23.25
N ILE A 222 6.17 -44.12 -23.16
CA ILE A 222 6.71 -42.91 -22.52
C ILE A 222 6.87 -43.16 -21.02
N ASP A 223 5.84 -43.68 -20.33
CA ASP A 223 5.85 -43.95 -18.89
C ASP A 223 6.95 -44.98 -18.55
N LYS A 224 7.10 -46.04 -19.35
CA LYS A 224 8.16 -47.05 -19.19
C LYS A 224 9.57 -46.51 -19.37
N LEU A 225 9.78 -45.54 -20.27
CA LEU A 225 11.08 -44.91 -20.48
C LEU A 225 11.38 -43.87 -19.40
N LEU A 226 10.36 -43.20 -18.86
CA LEU A 226 10.51 -42.30 -17.72
C LEU A 226 10.92 -43.07 -16.45
N GLU A 227 10.31 -44.23 -16.19
CA GLU A 227 10.72 -45.09 -15.05
C GLU A 227 12.20 -45.49 -15.14
N LYS A 228 12.67 -45.81 -16.35
CA LYS A 228 14.09 -46.13 -16.60
C LYS A 228 15.02 -44.94 -16.39
N GLU A 229 14.61 -43.75 -16.84
CA GLU A 229 15.41 -42.52 -16.69
C GLU A 229 15.48 -42.09 -15.22
N VAL A 230 14.36 -42.15 -14.49
CA VAL A 230 14.32 -41.88 -13.04
C VAL A 230 15.22 -42.85 -12.29
N GLN A 231 15.18 -44.15 -12.65
CA GLN A 231 16.06 -45.14 -12.06
C GLN A 231 17.55 -44.87 -12.36
N ALA A 232 17.88 -44.43 -13.59
CA ALA A 232 19.24 -44.05 -13.96
C ALA A 232 19.72 -42.78 -13.23
N ASP A 233 18.86 -41.78 -13.05
CA ASP A 233 19.15 -40.58 -12.27
C ASP A 233 19.34 -40.92 -10.77
N GLU A 234 18.51 -41.80 -10.21
CA GLU A 234 18.68 -42.29 -8.83
C GLU A 234 20.01 -43.05 -8.65
N GLU A 235 20.39 -43.89 -9.61
CA GLU A 235 21.68 -44.57 -9.62
C GLU A 235 22.85 -43.57 -9.73
N LEU A 236 22.72 -42.52 -10.54
CA LEU A 236 23.71 -41.47 -10.68
C LEU A 236 23.86 -40.66 -9.38
N VAL A 237 22.75 -40.24 -8.77
CA VAL A 237 22.74 -39.50 -7.49
C VAL A 237 23.33 -40.36 -6.36
N ASN A 238 22.99 -41.64 -6.31
CA ASN A 238 23.55 -42.57 -5.31
C ASN A 238 25.04 -42.87 -5.53
N SER A 239 25.54 -42.74 -6.77
CA SER A 239 26.96 -42.89 -7.09
C SER A 239 27.80 -41.64 -6.83
N PHE A 240 27.17 -40.50 -6.57
CA PHE A 240 27.82 -39.21 -6.43
C PHE A 240 28.29 -38.96 -4.98
N ASP A 241 29.60 -39.06 -4.75
CA ASP A 241 30.24 -38.80 -3.46
C ASP A 241 30.52 -37.29 -3.26
N VAL A 242 29.61 -36.64 -2.54
CA VAL A 242 29.60 -35.18 -2.27
C VAL A 242 30.85 -34.73 -1.49
N GLU A 243 31.41 -35.57 -0.63
CA GLU A 243 32.54 -35.18 0.24
C GLU A 243 33.86 -35.07 -0.53
N LYS A 244 34.01 -35.84 -1.61
CA LYS A 244 35.23 -35.87 -2.43
C LYS A 244 35.34 -34.69 -3.39
N GLU A 245 34.23 -34.14 -3.86
CA GLU A 245 34.21 -33.02 -4.84
C GLU A 245 34.20 -31.63 -4.18
N LEU A 246 33.84 -31.53 -2.89
CA LEU A 246 33.81 -30.27 -2.14
C LEU A 246 35.09 -29.98 -1.33
N SER A 247 36.06 -30.91 -1.28
CA SER A 247 37.34 -30.66 -0.62
C SER A 247 38.21 -29.73 -1.48
N ALA A 248 37.93 -28.43 -1.41
CA ALA A 248 38.86 -27.42 -1.90
C ALA A 248 40.12 -27.44 -1.02
N GLU A 249 41.28 -27.70 -1.63
CA GLU A 249 42.60 -27.55 -1.01
C GLU A 249 42.72 -26.14 -0.40
N THR A 250 42.70 -26.07 0.93
CA THR A 250 42.88 -24.82 1.66
C THR A 250 44.27 -24.26 1.38
N THR A 251 44.34 -23.23 0.55
CA THR A 251 45.56 -22.47 0.27
C THR A 251 46.07 -21.84 1.58
N LYS A 252 47.36 -22.03 1.84
CA LYS A 252 48.07 -21.61 3.05
C LYS A 252 47.92 -20.12 3.32
N ALA A 253 47.77 -19.77 4.61
CA ALA A 253 47.69 -18.41 5.11
C ALA A 253 48.88 -17.55 4.65
N VAL A 254 48.59 -16.40 4.05
CA VAL A 254 49.57 -15.39 3.64
C VAL A 254 49.89 -14.52 4.86
N GLU A 255 51.14 -14.53 5.32
CA GLU A 255 51.65 -13.62 6.34
C GLU A 255 51.75 -12.19 5.79
N ILE A 256 51.10 -11.24 6.47
CA ILE A 256 51.19 -9.81 6.17
C ILE A 256 52.43 -9.27 6.90
N VAL A 257 53.46 -8.88 6.14
CA VAL A 257 54.62 -8.15 6.66
C VAL A 257 54.32 -6.65 6.58
N ASN A 258 54.23 -6.00 7.73
CA ASN A 258 54.22 -4.53 7.80
C ASN A 258 55.63 -4.00 7.46
N LEU A 259 55.71 -3.08 6.51
CA LEU A 259 56.90 -2.30 6.22
C LEU A 259 56.77 -0.96 6.95
N ASP A 260 57.71 -0.70 7.86
CA ASP A 260 57.94 0.59 8.51
C ASP A 260 58.31 1.71 7.52
#